data_AF-A0A519H701-F1
#
_entry.id   AF-A0A519H701-F1
#
_cell.length_a   1.000
_cell.length_b   1.000
_cell.length_c   1.000
_cell.angle_alpha   90.00
_cell.angle_beta   90.00
_cell.angle_gamma   90.00
#
_symmetry.space_group_name_H-M   'P 1'
#
loop_
_entity.id
_entity.type
_entity.pdbx_description
1 polymer ?
#
loop_
_entity_poly.entity_id
_entity_poly.type
_entity_poly.pdbx_seq_one_letter_code
_entity_poly.pdbx_strand_id
1 'polypeptide(L)' 'MGSIQAAEPASTASGEARWTRAPRLYGRITANELGLVINTADPYSVTVGEYYAKRRGIPTEQILL' A
#
# COMPACT_ATOMS: atom_id res chain seq x y z
N MET A 1 -18.62 60.86 1.74
CA MET A 1 -19.40 59.74 2.32
C MET A 1 -19.14 58.51 1.47
N GLY A 2 -18.02 57.81 1.72
CA GLY A 2 -17.70 56.55 1.06
C GLY A 2 -18.02 55.41 2.02
N SER A 3 -18.98 54.57 1.65
CA SER A 3 -19.36 53.38 2.40
C SER A 3 -18.39 52.24 2.11
N ILE A 4 -17.65 51.80 3.12
CA ILE A 4 -16.91 50.54 3.10
C ILE A 4 -17.89 49.40 3.35
N GLN A 5 -18.13 48.57 2.33
CA GLN A 5 -18.83 47.30 2.46
C GLN A 5 -17.89 46.32 3.19
N ALA A 6 -18.25 45.92 4.41
CA ALA A 6 -17.55 44.87 5.14
C ALA A 6 -17.71 43.53 4.39
N ALA A 7 -16.60 42.83 4.19
CA ALA A 7 -16.58 41.52 3.53
C ALA A 7 -17.26 40.46 4.41
N GLU A 8 -18.24 39.74 3.85
CA GLU A 8 -18.85 38.58 4.47
C GLU A 8 -17.82 37.44 4.62
N PRO A 9 -17.82 36.69 5.74
CA PRO A 9 -16.92 35.57 5.90
C PRO A 9 -17.34 34.45 4.94
N ALA A 10 -16.40 34.02 4.10
CA ALA A 10 -16.57 32.83 3.28
C ALA A 10 -16.80 31.61 4.19
N SER A 11 -17.99 31.03 4.08
CA SER A 11 -18.37 29.83 4.83
C SER A 11 -17.42 28.68 4.49
N THR A 12 -16.59 28.27 5.45
CA THR A 12 -15.75 27.10 5.35
C THR A 12 -16.64 25.86 5.44
N ALA A 13 -17.12 25.38 4.30
CA ALA A 13 -17.70 24.05 4.18
C ALA A 13 -16.60 23.02 4.46
N SER A 14 -16.38 22.74 5.74
CA SER A 14 -15.55 21.63 6.19
C SER A 14 -16.27 20.36 5.76
N GLY A 15 -15.82 19.76 4.65
CA GLY A 15 -16.33 18.48 4.19
C GLY A 15 -16.13 17.45 5.29
N GLU A 16 -17.23 17.05 5.93
CA GLU A 16 -17.21 16.01 6.94
C GLU A 16 -16.60 14.75 6.36
N ALA A 17 -15.59 14.19 7.03
CA ALA A 17 -14.94 12.96 6.60
C ALA A 17 -15.94 11.80 6.68
N ARG A 18 -16.63 11.57 5.57
CA ARG A 18 -17.56 10.45 5.41
C ARG A 18 -16.76 9.15 5.35
N TRP A 19 -16.83 8.39 6.44
CA TRP A 19 -16.37 7.00 6.46
C TRP A 19 -17.31 6.17 5.57
N THR A 20 -16.92 5.96 4.32
CA THR A 20 -17.69 5.14 3.38
C THR A 20 -17.29 3.68 3.56
N ARG A 21 -18.29 2.80 3.70
CA ARG A 21 -18.06 1.35 3.82
C ARG A 21 -17.47 0.82 2.52
N ALA A 22 -16.17 0.52 2.51
CA ALA A 22 -15.50 -0.07 1.37
C ALA A 22 -15.91 -1.55 1.21
N PRO A 23 -16.04 -2.06 -0.03
CA PRO A 23 -16.30 -3.48 -0.27
C PRO A 23 -15.11 -4.33 0.20
N ARG A 24 -15.40 -5.56 0.63
CA ARG A 24 -14.39 -6.55 0.99
C ARG A 24 -13.71 -7.02 -0.30
N LEU A 25 -12.40 -6.78 -0.43
CA LEU A 25 -11.59 -7.27 -1.55
C LEU A 25 -11.38 -8.79 -1.38
N TYR A 26 -11.98 -9.57 -2.27
CA TYR A 26 -11.75 -11.00 -2.41
C TYR A 26 -10.75 -11.21 -3.58
N GLY A 27 -9.74 -12.07 -3.40
CA GLY A 27 -8.74 -12.36 -4.44
C GLY A 27 -7.36 -11.71 -4.25
N ARG A 28 -6.94 -11.42 -3.01
CA ARG A 28 -5.55 -11.02 -2.75
C ARG A 28 -4.65 -12.24 -2.88
N ILE A 29 -3.55 -12.09 -3.62
CA ILE A 29 -2.51 -13.12 -3.71
C ILE A 29 -1.94 -13.36 -2.30
N THR A 30 -2.02 -14.60 -1.85
CA THR A 30 -1.49 -15.07 -0.58
C THR A 30 -0.07 -15.59 -0.73
N ALA A 31 0.64 -15.79 0.38
CA ALA A 31 1.99 -16.32 0.37
C ALA A 31 2.10 -17.71 -0.28
N ASN A 32 1.04 -18.51 -0.17
CA ASN A 32 0.97 -19.86 -0.76
C ASN A 32 0.73 -19.86 -2.28
N GLU A 33 0.48 -18.71 -2.86
CA GLU A 33 0.26 -18.52 -4.31
C GLU A 33 1.46 -17.81 -4.96
N LEU A 34 2.55 -17.57 -4.22
CA LEU A 34 3.72 -16.82 -4.65
C LEU A 34 4.95 -17.72 -4.76
N GLY A 35 5.47 -17.88 -5.98
CA GLY A 35 6.82 -18.40 -6.21
C GLY A 35 7.90 -17.31 -6.13
N LEU A 36 9.07 -17.65 -5.60
CA LEU A 36 10.24 -16.79 -5.56
C LEU A 36 11.45 -17.50 -6.17
N VAL A 37 12.13 -16.88 -7.13
CA VAL A 37 13.38 -17.38 -7.67
C VAL A 37 14.51 -16.45 -7.24
N ILE A 38 15.54 -17.01 -6.61
CA ILE A 38 16.73 -16.31 -6.16
C ILE A 38 17.87 -16.76 -7.05
N ASN A 39 18.39 -15.86 -7.88
CA ASN A 39 19.61 -16.16 -8.62
C ASN A 39 20.82 -16.19 -7.66
N THR A 40 21.32 -17.38 -7.35
CA THR A 40 22.47 -17.56 -6.44
C THR A 40 23.80 -17.03 -6.96
N ALA A 41 23.91 -16.73 -8.26
CA ALA A 41 25.10 -16.10 -8.85
C ALA A 41 25.21 -14.59 -8.55
N ASP A 42 24.15 -13.94 -8.10
CA ASP A 42 24.12 -12.51 -7.77
C ASP A 42 23.91 -12.29 -6.26
N PRO A 43 24.93 -11.79 -5.51
CA PRO A 43 24.82 -11.58 -4.06
C PRO A 43 23.70 -10.62 -3.65
N TYR A 44 23.35 -9.67 -4.51
CA TYR A 44 22.26 -8.74 -4.23
C TYR A 44 20.90 -9.45 -4.31
N SER A 45 20.70 -10.28 -5.33
CA SER A 45 19.51 -11.13 -5.47
C SER A 45 19.32 -12.05 -4.27
N VAL A 46 20.39 -12.64 -3.72
CA VAL A 46 20.32 -13.45 -2.48
C VAL A 46 19.78 -12.62 -1.32
N THR A 47 20.39 -11.46 -1.07
CA THR A 47 20.02 -10.59 0.06
C THR A 47 18.57 -10.11 -0.02
N VAL A 48 18.14 -9.67 -1.21
CA VAL A 48 16.78 -9.20 -1.46
C VAL A 48 15.77 -10.34 -1.45
N GLY A 49 16.13 -11.49 -2.03
CA GLY A 49 15.31 -12.69 -2.07
C GLY A 49 14.98 -13.19 -0.67
N GLU A 50 15.99 -13.36 0.18
CA GLU A 50 15.80 -13.76 1.58
C GLU A 50 14.92 -12.78 2.36
N TYR A 51 15.10 -11.48 2.12
CA TYR A 51 14.29 -10.45 2.75
C TYR A 51 12.80 -10.62 2.40
N TYR A 52 12.47 -10.82 1.12
CA TYR A 52 11.08 -10.95 0.69
C TYR A 52 10.47 -12.30 1.06
N ALA A 53 11.24 -13.39 1.04
CA ALA A 53 10.81 -14.69 1.54
C ALA A 53 10.30 -14.57 3.00
N LYS A 54 11.09 -13.93 3.87
CA LYS A 54 10.73 -13.69 5.28
C LYS A 54 9.56 -12.72 5.42
N ARG A 55 9.61 -11.57 4.75
CA ARG A 55 8.60 -10.51 4.88
C ARG A 55 7.21 -10.95 4.40
N ARG A 56 7.15 -11.81 3.38
CA ARG A 56 5.90 -12.30 2.80
C ARG A 56 5.49 -13.67 3.32
N GLY A 57 6.35 -14.35 4.08
CA GLY A 57 6.08 -15.70 4.60
C GLY A 57 5.96 -16.72 3.48
N ILE A 58 6.78 -16.60 2.43
CA ILE A 58 6.74 -17.52 1.29
C ILE A 58 7.26 -18.89 1.75
N PRO A 59 6.52 -19.99 1.55
CA PRO A 59 6.96 -21.33 1.92
C PRO A 59 8.26 -21.70 1.20
N THR A 60 9.17 -22.40 1.88
CA THR A 60 10.45 -22.80 1.30
C THR A 60 10.28 -23.67 0.05
N GLU A 61 9.21 -24.44 -0.03
CA GLU A 61 8.86 -25.28 -1.19
C GLU A 61 8.54 -24.44 -2.45
N GLN A 62 8.25 -23.14 -2.29
CA GLN A 62 7.98 -22.20 -3.39
C GLN A 62 9.18 -21.29 -3.69
N ILE A 63 10.34 -21.55 -3.09
CA ILE A 63 11.58 -20.81 -3.33
C ILE A 63 12.53 -21.69 -4.14
N LEU A 64 12.95 -21.18 -5.30
CA LEU A 64 13.96 -21.79 -6.15
C LEU A 64 15.25 -20.96 -6.09
N LEU A 65 16.41 -21.64 -6.05
CA LEU A 65 17.74 -21.05 -5.90
C LEU A 65 18.61 -21.27 -7.15
#